data_AF-A0A7C2I137-F1
#
_entry.id   AF-A0A7C2I137-F1
#
_cell.length_a   1.000
_cell.length_b   1.000
_cell.length_c   1.000
_cell.angle_alpha   90.00
_cell.angle_beta   90.00
_cell.angle_gamma   90.00
#
_symmetry.space_group_name_H-M   'P 1'
#
loop_
_entity.id
_entity.type
_entity.pdbx_description
1 polymer ?
#
loop_
_entity_poly.entity_id
_entity_poly.type
_entity_poly.pdbx_seq_one_letter_code
_entity_poly.pdbx_strand_id
1 'polypeptide(L)'
;MSEAILLYRGSCRRCRWLARMAVIASAGSLRRVALDSEAAARLYEQYPATRGKLALIDGERFWCGLRVVPAAARLTAGSLLRRFF
;
A
#
# COMPACT_ATOMS: atom_id res chain seq x y z
N MET A 1 -14.37 -7.32 2.20
CA MET A 1 -13.87 -5.98 1.83
C MET A 1 -12.36 -6.00 2.01
N SER A 2 -11.59 -6.15 0.94
CA SER A 2 -10.12 -6.18 1.01
C SER A 2 -9.62 -4.74 1.05
N GLU A 3 -9.30 -4.25 2.26
CA GLU A 3 -8.70 -2.93 2.44
C GLU A 3 -7.21 -3.05 2.14
N ALA A 4 -6.75 -2.44 1.05
CA ALA A 4 -5.34 -2.48 0.69
C ALA A 4 -4.54 -1.53 1.60
N ILE A 5 -3.42 -2.03 2.12
CA ILE A 5 -2.59 -1.35 3.12
C ILE A 5 -1.29 -0.90 2.48
N LEU A 6 -0.95 0.37 2.69
CA LEU A 6 0.26 0.98 2.21
C LEU A 6 1.20 1.33 3.36
N LEU A 7 2.25 0.54 3.50
CA LEU A 7 3.36 0.77 4.41
C LEU A 7 4.32 1.79 3.80
N TYR A 8 4.61 2.88 4.51
CA TYR A 8 5.53 3.92 4.03
C TYR A 8 6.46 4.41 5.13
N ARG A 9 7.72 4.68 4.75
CA ARG A 9 8.71 5.28 5.64
C ARG A 9 8.45 6.79 5.76
N GLY A 10 8.08 7.26 6.95
CA GLY A 10 7.80 8.68 7.19
C GLY A 10 9.00 9.60 6.99
N SER A 11 10.21 9.11 7.30
CA SER A 11 11.47 9.84 7.19
C SER A 11 12.01 9.96 5.75
N CYS A 12 11.49 9.19 4.78
CA CYS A 12 11.94 9.25 3.40
C CYS A 12 11.00 10.13 2.54
N ARG A 13 11.51 11.25 2.00
CA ARG A 13 10.75 12.15 1.12
C ARG A 13 10.18 11.41 -0.10
N ARG A 14 10.98 10.52 -0.72
CA ARG A 14 10.56 9.72 -1.88
C ARG A 14 9.44 8.75 -1.52
N CYS A 15 9.54 8.05 -0.39
CA CYS A 15 8.47 7.15 0.08
C CYS A 15 7.19 7.91 0.40
N ARG A 16 7.29 9.11 1.00
CA ARG A 16 6.13 9.95 1.29
C ARG A 16 5.42 10.41 0.01
N TRP A 17 6.20 10.78 -1.02
CA TRP A 17 5.64 11.16 -2.32
C TRP A 17 4.99 9.98 -3.04
N LEU A 18 5.67 8.83 -3.12
CA LEU A 18 5.10 7.61 -3.70
C LEU A 18 3.84 7.16 -2.95
N ALA A 19 3.82 7.33 -1.63
CA ALA A 19 2.65 6.99 -0.84
C ALA A 19 1.45 7.89 -1.13
N ARG A 20 1.69 9.19 -1.37
CA ARG A 20 0.63 10.11 -1.85
C ARG A 20 0.14 9.69 -3.23
N MET A 21 1.06 9.38 -4.15
CA MET A 21 0.69 8.95 -5.51
C MET A 21 -0.13 7.67 -5.50
N ALA A 22 0.22 6.69 -4.66
CA ALA A 22 -0.55 5.46 -4.50
C ALA A 22 -1.97 5.75 -3.99
N VAL A 23 -2.15 6.62 -2.99
CA VAL A 23 -3.48 6.99 -2.46
C VAL A 23 -4.33 7.73 -3.50
N ILE A 24 -3.72 8.63 -4.28
CA ILE A 24 -4.41 9.32 -5.38
C ILE A 24 -4.84 8.30 -6.43
N ALA A 25 -3.91 7.44 -6.86
CA ALA A 25 -4.18 6.40 -7.85
C ALA A 25 -5.27 5.43 -7.39
N SER A 26 -5.36 5.15 -6.08
CA SER A 26 -6.36 4.27 -5.50
C SER A 26 -7.70 4.97 -5.17
N ALA A 27 -7.88 6.23 -5.57
CA ALA A 27 -9.07 7.03 -5.27
C ALA A 27 -9.46 7.04 -3.78
N GLY A 28 -8.48 6.99 -2.88
CA GLY A 28 -8.71 6.99 -1.43
C GLY A 28 -9.06 5.64 -0.80
N SER A 29 -9.12 4.54 -1.57
CA SER A 29 -9.39 3.19 -1.04
C SER A 29 -8.20 2.52 -0.32
N LEU A 30 -7.07 3.22 -0.18
CA LEU A 30 -5.86 2.71 0.45
C LEU A 30 -5.68 3.27 1.86
N ARG A 31 -5.42 2.37 2.80
CA ARG A 31 -5.04 2.73 4.17
C ARG A 31 -3.53 2.92 4.26
N ARG A 32 -3.09 4.10 4.71
CA ARG A 32 -1.66 4.39 4.93
C ARG A 32 -1.25 4.02 6.35
N VAL A 33 -0.15 3.29 6.47
CA VAL A 33 0.43 2.89 7.76
C VAL A 33 1.91 3.28 7.76
N ALA A 34 2.32 4.05 8.76
CA ALA A 34 3.72 4.45 8.91
C ALA A 34 4.54 3.27 9.46
N LEU A 35 5.77 3.07 8.96
CA LEU A 35 6.63 1.97 9.39
C LEU A 35 6.93 1.95 10.90
N ASP A 36 6.88 3.12 11.55
CA ASP A 36 7.16 3.31 12.98
C ASP A 36 5.93 3.07 13.88
N SER A 37 4.78 2.68 13.30
CA SER A 37 3.56 2.40 14.06
C SER A 37 3.46 0.95 14.51
N GLU A 38 2.77 0.69 15.63
CA GLU A 38 2.46 -0.68 16.09
C GLU A 38 1.68 -1.50 15.06
N ALA A 39 0.84 -0.85 14.24
CA ALA A 39 0.14 -1.51 13.16
C ALA A 39 1.10 -2.08 12.11
N ALA A 40 2.22 -1.40 11.83
CA ALA A 40 3.24 -1.92 10.93
C ALA A 40 3.97 -3.13 11.54
N ALA A 41 4.19 -3.15 12.86
CA ALA A 41 4.82 -4.27 13.54
C ALA A 41 4.04 -5.57 13.33
N ARG A 42 2.71 -5.54 13.49
CA ARG A 42 1.83 -6.69 13.22
C ARG A 42 1.88 -7.14 11.75
N LEU A 43 1.94 -6.18 10.83
CA LEU A 43 2.04 -6.48 9.39
C LEU A 43 3.40 -7.10 9.01
N TYR A 44 4.47 -6.79 9.74
CA TYR A 44 5.76 -7.44 9.51
C TYR A 44 5.80 -8.89 9.98
N GLU A 45 5.01 -9.27 10.98
CA GLU A 45 4.88 -10.67 11.37
C GLU A 45 4.20 -11.50 10.28
N GLN A 46 3.17 -10.93 9.63
CA GLN A 46 2.49 -11.57 8.51
C GLN A 46 3.29 -11.50 7.20
N TYR A 47 3.97 -10.38 6.94
CA TYR A 47 4.69 -10.12 5.70
C TYR A 47 6.13 -9.65 5.97
N PRO A 48 7.03 -10.53 6.43
CA PRO A 48 8.39 -10.15 6.82
C PRO A 48 9.20 -9.52 5.68
N ALA A 49 8.90 -9.88 4.43
CA ALA A 49 9.54 -9.32 3.24
C ALA A 49 9.30 -7.81 3.03
N THR A 50 8.24 -7.27 3.63
CA THR A 50 7.86 -5.85 3.54
C THR A 50 8.58 -4.95 4.55
N ARG A 51 9.32 -5.55 5.50
CA ARG A 51 9.95 -4.84 6.61
C ARG A 51 10.87 -3.73 6.15
N GLY A 52 10.63 -2.53 6.68
CA GLY A 52 11.49 -1.36 6.45
C GLY A 52 11.37 -0.72 5.06
N LYS A 53 10.52 -1.25 4.17
CA LYS A 53 10.37 -0.83 2.77
C LYS A 53 9.04 -0.13 2.56
N LEU A 54 8.95 0.65 1.47
CA LEU A 54 7.66 1.07 0.93
C LEU A 54 6.97 -0.17 0.37
N ALA A 55 5.84 -0.58 0.95
CA ALA A 55 5.15 -1.79 0.55
C ALA A 55 3.65 -1.58 0.47
N LEU A 56 3.02 -2.18 -0.53
CA LEU A 56 1.58 -2.23 -0.69
C LEU A 56 1.14 -3.68 -0.49
N ILE A 57 0.15 -3.90 0.36
CA ILE A 57 -0.40 -5.20 0.71
C ILE A 57 -1.88 -5.16 0.32
N ASP A 58 -2.33 -6.14 -0.45
CA ASP A 58 -3.73 -6.35 -0.82
C ASP A 58 -4.08 -7.83 -0.67
N GLY A 59 -4.77 -8.17 0.42
CA GLY A 59 -4.99 -9.57 0.79
C GLY A 59 -3.65 -10.30 0.92
N GLU A 60 -3.47 -11.37 0.16
CA GLU A 60 -2.23 -12.18 0.15
C GLU A 60 -1.12 -11.65 -0.78
N ARG A 61 -1.39 -10.59 -1.54
CA ARG A 61 -0.43 -10.03 -2.50
C ARG A 61 0.29 -8.85 -1.88
N PHE A 62 1.59 -8.74 -2.16
CA PHE A 62 2.36 -7.58 -1.76
C PHE A 62 3.30 -7.09 -2.89
N TRP A 63 3.53 -5.79 -2.91
CA TRP A 63 4.47 -5.13 -3.82
C TRP A 63 5.37 -4.18 -3.04
N CYS A 64 6.66 -4.12 -3.41
CA CYS A 64 7.63 -3.28 -2.72
C CYS A 64 8.26 -2.24 -3.65
N GLY A 65 8.68 -1.10 -3.08
CA GLY A 65 9.40 -0.04 -3.78
C GLY A 65 8.57 0.65 -4.85
N LEU A 66 9.17 0.94 -6.02
CA LEU A 66 8.51 1.68 -7.11
C LEU A 66 7.33 0.93 -7.73
N ARG A 67 7.27 -0.41 -7.58
CA ARG A 67 6.17 -1.24 -8.07
C ARG A 67 4.84 -0.98 -7.33
N VAL A 68 4.88 -0.28 -6.21
CA VAL A 68 3.70 0.12 -5.43
C VAL A 68 2.76 1.02 -6.23
N VAL A 69 3.27 1.94 -7.05
CA VAL A 69 2.43 2.88 -7.81
C VAL A 69 1.56 2.17 -8.86
N PRO A 70 2.11 1.36 -9.79
CA PRO A 70 1.29 0.63 -10.74
C PRO A 70 0.42 -0.44 -10.07
N ALA A 71 0.85 -1.03 -8.95
CA ALA A 71 0.01 -1.93 -8.19
C ALA A 71 -1.22 -1.22 -7.59
N ALA A 72 -1.02 -0.05 -6.97
CA ALA A 72 -2.11 0.77 -6.46
C ALA A 72 -3.11 1.18 -7.56
N ALA A 73 -2.61 1.55 -8.74
CA ALA A 73 -3.46 1.88 -9.89
C ALA A 73 -4.27 0.68 -10.42
N ARG A 74 -3.69 -0.53 -10.39
CA ARG A 74 -4.41 -1.76 -10.77
C ARG A 74 -5.52 -2.11 -9.78
N LEU A 75 -5.31 -1.87 -8.49
CA LEU A 75 -6.33 -2.12 -7.47
C LEU A 75 -7.56 -1.24 -7.68
N THR A 76 -7.38 0.00 -8.12
CA THR A 76 -8.50 0.87 -8.52
C THR A 76 -9.17 0.41 -9.80
N ALA A 77 -8.40 0.01 -10.83
CA ALA A 77 -9.00 -0.52 -12.05
C ALA A 77 -9.84 -1.78 -11.78
N GLY A 78 -9.34 -2.68 -10.93
CA GLY A 78 -10.06 -3.88 -10.51
C GLY A 78 -11.26 -3.61 -9.59
N SER A 79 -11.18 -2.60 -8.71
CA SER A 79 -12.30 -2.24 -7.82
C SER A 79 -13.41 -1.48 -8.56
N LEU A 80 -13.07 -0.66 -9.55
CA LEU A 80 -14.04 -0.01 -10.46
C LEU A 80 -14.79 -1.05 -11.30
N LEU A 81 -14.09 -2.04 -11.86
CA LEU A 81 -14.73 -3.12 -12.62
C LEU A 81 -15.67 -3.96 -11.75
N ARG A 82 -15.32 -4.23 -10.48
CA ARG A 82 -16.18 -4.96 -9.53
C ARG A 82 -17.34 -4.14 -8.95
N ARG A 83 -17.34 -2.82 -9.14
CA ARG A 83 -18.40 -1.92 -8.65
C ARG A 83 -19.43 -1.61 -9.74
N PHE A 84 -19.12 -1.91 -11.00
CA PHE A 84 -19.99 -1.73 -12.16
C PHE A 84 -20.64 -3.03 -12.67
N PHE A 85 -20.32 -4.18 -12.06
CA PHE A 85 -20.86 -5.50 -12.43
C PHE A 85 -21.47 -6.18 -11.21
#